data_AF-A0A1S8KN10-F1
#
_entry.id   AF-A0A1S8KN10-F1
#
_cell.length_a   1.000
_cell.length_b   1.000
_cell.length_c   1.000
_cell.angle_alpha   90.00
_cell.angle_beta   90.00
_cell.angle_gamma   90.00
#
_symmetry.space_group_name_H-M   'P 1'
#
loop_
_entity.id
_entity.type
_entity.pdbx_description
1 polymer ?
#
loop_
_entity_poly.entity_id
_entity_poly.type
_entity_poly.pdbx_seq_one_letter_code
_entity_poly.pdbx_strand_id
1 'polypeptide(L)'
;MAKPKITNEIQNLVETELRKGASNSRIANLLELDYKEAVEIIDTIKENLRPDIGDVIMFSFREEPMEGEIEKLLTNSAIVRIDWDNSSKEMHDLMEEKTVVNFKDIEGFKYQANEEESE
;
A
#
# COMPACT_ATOMS: atom_id res chain seq x y z
N MET A 1 -17.53 -13.04 -19.77
CA MET A 1 -16.09 -12.85 -20.08
C MET A 1 -15.33 -13.43 -18.90
N ALA A 2 -14.37 -14.33 -19.15
CA ALA A 2 -13.59 -14.95 -18.08
C ALA A 2 -12.64 -13.88 -17.51
N LYS A 3 -12.66 -13.67 -16.19
CA LYS A 3 -11.71 -12.76 -15.53
C LYS A 3 -10.29 -13.29 -15.78
N PRO A 4 -9.33 -12.44 -16.20
CA PRO A 4 -7.94 -12.88 -16.35
C PRO A 4 -7.45 -13.45 -15.02
N LYS A 5 -6.82 -14.62 -15.08
CA LYS A 5 -6.38 -15.34 -13.88
C LYS A 5 -5.10 -14.66 -13.39
N ILE A 6 -5.21 -13.81 -12.38
CA ILE A 6 -4.06 -13.13 -11.77
C ILE A 6 -3.19 -14.20 -11.11
N THR A 7 -1.99 -14.42 -11.67
CA THR A 7 -0.98 -15.30 -11.08
C THR A 7 -0.14 -14.51 -10.08
N ASN A 8 0.51 -15.22 -9.14
CA ASN A 8 1.42 -14.58 -8.18
C ASN A 8 2.55 -13.80 -8.85
N GLU A 9 3.02 -14.25 -10.03
CA GLU A 9 4.04 -13.54 -10.81
C GLU A 9 3.51 -12.21 -11.36
N ILE A 10 2.30 -12.21 -11.93
CA ILE A 10 1.64 -10.98 -12.42
C ILE A 10 1.40 -10.04 -11.25
N GLN A 11 0.90 -10.56 -10.13
CA GLN A 11 0.68 -9.79 -8.92
C GLN A 11 1.96 -9.10 -8.45
N ASN A 12 3.01 -9.87 -8.16
CA ASN A 12 4.29 -9.33 -7.68
C ASN A 12 4.89 -8.29 -8.65
N LEU A 13 4.81 -8.51 -9.96
CA LEU A 13 5.30 -7.56 -10.95
C LEU A 13 4.53 -6.24 -10.89
N VAL A 14 3.19 -6.31 -10.90
CA VAL A 14 2.32 -5.13 -10.86
C VAL A 14 2.53 -4.36 -9.55
N GLU A 15 2.54 -5.04 -8.40
CA GLU A 15 2.77 -4.40 -7.11
C GLU A 15 4.13 -3.69 -7.05
N THR A 16 5.18 -4.37 -7.52
CA THR A 16 6.53 -3.81 -7.57
C THR A 16 6.59 -2.55 -8.45
N GLU A 17 6.03 -2.61 -9.65
CA GLU A 17 6.06 -1.47 -10.58
C GLU A 17 5.16 -0.32 -10.09
N LEU A 18 4.02 -0.62 -9.45
CA LEU A 18 3.18 0.40 -8.81
C LEU A 18 3.91 1.10 -7.66
N ARG A 19 4.65 0.36 -6.81
CA ARG A 19 5.49 0.94 -5.74
C ARG A 19 6.60 1.83 -6.31
N LYS A 20 7.15 1.48 -7.48
CA LYS A 20 8.12 2.33 -8.21
C LYS A 20 7.47 3.54 -8.91
N GLY A 21 6.15 3.68 -8.87
CA GLY A 21 5.42 4.76 -9.52
C GLY A 21 5.29 4.61 -11.04
N ALA A 22 5.38 3.39 -11.57
CA ALA A 22 5.17 3.14 -12.99
C ALA A 22 3.73 3.48 -13.44
N SER A 23 3.58 3.99 -14.66
CA SER A 23 2.27 4.25 -15.25
C SER A 23 1.56 2.95 -15.66
N ASN A 24 0.22 2.97 -15.69
CA ASN A 24 -0.58 1.83 -16.18
C ASN A 24 -0.16 1.39 -17.60
N SER A 25 0.23 2.33 -18.47
CA SER A 25 0.72 2.02 -19.82
C SER A 25 2.05 1.26 -19.82
N ARG A 26 2.96 1.62 -18.90
CA ARG A 26 4.25 0.93 -18.75
C ARG A 26 4.04 -0.49 -18.24
N ILE A 27 3.16 -0.66 -17.25
CA ILE A 27 2.84 -1.98 -16.70
C ILE A 27 2.15 -2.85 -17.76
N ALA A 28 1.23 -2.30 -18.56
CA ALA A 28 0.60 -3.03 -19.67
C ALA A 28 1.63 -3.58 -20.67
N ASN A 29 2.62 -2.76 -21.03
CA ASN A 29 3.70 -3.19 -21.92
C ASN A 29 4.57 -4.29 -21.29
N LEU A 30 4.83 -4.22 -19.97
CA LEU A 30 5.61 -5.25 -19.26
C LEU A 30 4.85 -6.57 -19.13
N LEU A 31 3.52 -6.52 -19.03
CA LEU A 31 2.66 -7.69 -18.98
C LEU A 31 2.41 -8.29 -20.38
N GLU A 32 2.81 -7.60 -21.46
CA GLU A 32 2.50 -7.96 -22.85
C GLU A 32 0.99 -8.13 -23.09
N LEU A 33 0.17 -7.34 -22.39
CA LEU A 33 -1.29 -7.36 -22.48
C LEU A 33 -1.84 -6.12 -23.16
N ASP A 34 -3.05 -6.26 -23.72
CA ASP A 34 -3.82 -5.12 -24.18
C ASP A 34 -4.07 -4.14 -23.03
N TYR A 35 -3.96 -2.84 -23.31
CA TYR A 35 -4.05 -1.79 -22.29
C TYR A 35 -5.32 -1.92 -21.42
N LYS A 36 -6.46 -2.25 -22.02
CA LYS A 36 -7.73 -2.39 -21.29
C LYS A 36 -7.68 -3.57 -20.30
N GLU A 37 -7.15 -4.71 -20.72
CA GLU A 37 -7.03 -5.89 -19.87
C GLU A 37 -6.01 -5.67 -18.75
N ALA A 38 -4.87 -5.04 -19.08
CA ALA A 38 -3.88 -4.65 -18.09
C ALA A 38 -4.45 -3.69 -17.03
N VAL A 39 -5.26 -2.70 -17.43
CA VAL A 39 -5.91 -1.78 -16.48
C VAL A 39 -6.85 -2.53 -15.54
N GLU A 40 -7.67 -3.47 -16.03
CA GLU A 40 -8.55 -4.28 -15.18
C GLU A 40 -7.75 -5.10 -14.14
N ILE A 41 -6.61 -5.68 -14.53
CA ILE A 41 -5.71 -6.41 -13.63
C ILE A 41 -5.07 -5.46 -12.61
N ILE A 42 -4.55 -4.32 -13.07
CA ILE A 42 -3.92 -3.31 -12.20
C ILE A 42 -4.90 -2.79 -11.16
N ASP A 43 -6.13 -2.49 -11.57
CA ASP A 43 -7.15 -1.97 -10.65
C ASP A 43 -7.57 -3.03 -9.64
N THR A 44 -7.71 -4.30 -10.06
CA THR A 44 -7.97 -5.42 -9.14
C THR A 44 -6.85 -5.58 -8.10
N ILE A 45 -5.59 -5.49 -8.53
CA ILE A 45 -4.43 -5.61 -7.62
C ILE A 45 -4.34 -4.39 -6.69
N LYS A 46 -4.63 -3.19 -7.19
CA LYS A 46 -4.71 -1.97 -6.37
C LYS A 46 -5.82 -2.06 -5.32
N GLU A 47 -6.96 -2.64 -5.65
CA GLU A 47 -8.05 -2.86 -4.69
C GLU A 47 -7.61 -3.82 -3.59
N ASN A 48 -6.90 -4.90 -3.92
CA ASN A 48 -6.39 -5.86 -2.93
C ASN A 48 -5.26 -5.29 -2.06
N LEU A 49 -4.48 -4.34 -2.58
CA LEU A 49 -3.43 -3.64 -1.84
C LEU A 49 -3.93 -2.42 -1.06
N ARG A 50 -5.18 -2.00 -1.28
CA ARG A 50 -5.67 -0.77 -0.69
C ARG A 50 -5.75 -0.98 0.82
N PRO A 51 -5.05 -0.15 1.61
CA PRO A 51 -5.15 -0.25 3.05
C PRO A 51 -6.58 0.07 3.52
N ASP A 52 -6.96 -0.53 4.63
CA ASP A 52 -8.21 -0.30 5.33
C ASP A 52 -8.03 0.56 6.60
N ILE A 53 -9.13 1.10 7.10
CA ILE A 53 -9.13 1.80 8.40
C ILE A 53 -8.92 0.75 9.50
N GLY A 54 -7.99 1.02 10.41
CA GLY A 54 -7.57 0.11 11.48
C GLY A 54 -6.32 -0.71 11.13
N ASP A 55 -5.85 -0.69 9.88
CA ASP A 55 -4.60 -1.35 9.51
C ASP A 55 -3.41 -0.65 10.19
N VAL A 56 -2.48 -1.46 10.73
CA VAL A 56 -1.21 -0.98 11.25
C VAL A 56 -0.15 -1.13 10.17
N ILE A 57 0.40 -0.01 9.73
CA ILE A 57 1.35 0.06 8.62
C ILE A 57 2.73 0.47 9.09
N MET A 58 3.74 0.03 8.35
CA MET A 58 5.12 0.48 8.44
C MET A 58 5.43 1.43 7.29
N PHE A 59 6.11 2.52 7.59
CA PHE A 59 6.58 3.50 6.61
C PHE A 59 7.86 4.15 7.12
N SER A 60 8.59 4.86 6.26
CA SER A 60 9.76 5.64 6.68
C SER A 60 9.51 7.14 6.54
N PHE A 61 10.09 7.91 7.46
CA PHE A 61 10.13 9.36 7.35
C PHE A 61 11.56 9.82 7.58
N ARG A 62 12.16 10.49 6.58
CA ARG A 62 13.58 10.88 6.61
C ARG A 62 14.53 9.71 6.92
N GLU A 63 14.24 8.55 6.33
CA GLU A 63 14.99 7.29 6.55
C GLU A 63 14.82 6.67 7.95
N GLU A 64 14.06 7.32 8.84
CA GLU A 64 13.71 6.75 10.14
C GLU A 64 12.48 5.84 10.03
N PRO A 65 12.51 4.64 10.62
CA PRO A 65 11.39 3.71 10.61
C PRO A 65 10.25 4.21 11.51
N MET A 66 9.03 4.14 10.98
CA MET A 66 7.81 4.59 11.62
C MET A 66 6.73 3.52 11.51
N GLU A 67 5.86 3.48 12.51
CA GLU A 67 4.70 2.61 12.56
C GLU A 67 3.47 3.43 12.96
N GLY A 68 2.30 3.04 12.44
CA GLY A 68 1.06 3.66 12.89
C GLY A 68 -0.19 3.03 12.32
N GLU A 69 -1.31 3.37 12.93
CA GLU A 69 -2.63 2.87 12.61
C GLU A 69 -3.36 3.84 11.68
N ILE A 70 -3.98 3.33 10.63
CA ILE A 70 -4.77 4.12 9.69
C ILE A 70 -6.11 4.49 10.33
N GLU A 71 -6.33 5.78 10.56
CA GLU A 71 -7.61 6.29 11.08
C GLU A 71 -8.55 6.75 9.97
N LYS A 72 -8.00 7.14 8.81
CA LYS A 72 -8.81 7.66 7.70
C LYS A 72 -8.13 7.44 6.36
N LEU A 73 -8.90 6.95 5.39
CA LEU A 73 -8.48 6.85 4.00
C LEU A 73 -8.79 8.14 3.22
N LEU A 74 -7.83 8.57 2.42
CA LEU A 74 -7.95 9.58 1.38
C LEU A 74 -7.84 8.90 0.00
N THR A 75 -7.78 9.69 -1.08
CA THR A 75 -7.75 9.13 -2.44
C THR A 75 -6.50 8.30 -2.72
N ASN A 76 -5.32 8.77 -2.32
CA ASN A 76 -4.03 8.11 -2.58
C ASN A 76 -3.13 8.05 -1.32
N SER A 77 -3.71 8.33 -0.16
CA SER A 77 -3.01 8.47 1.11
C SER A 77 -3.94 8.15 2.27
N ALA A 78 -3.38 8.04 3.46
CA ALA A 78 -4.10 7.82 4.70
C ALA A 78 -3.65 8.82 5.77
N ILE A 79 -4.55 9.14 6.70
CA ILE A 79 -4.21 9.73 7.98
C ILE A 79 -3.86 8.59 8.92
N VAL A 80 -2.65 8.64 9.46
CA VAL A 80 -2.05 7.60 10.27
C VAL A 80 -1.76 8.18 11.65
N ARG A 81 -2.28 7.54 12.69
CA ARG A 81 -1.91 7.80 14.08
C ARG A 81 -0.62 7.06 14.38
N ILE A 82 0.43 7.79 14.74
CA ILE A 82 1.76 7.23 14.95
C ILE A 82 1.77 6.41 16.24
N ASP A 83 2.31 5.20 16.16
CA ASP A 83 2.66 4.40 17.34
C ASP A 83 4.09 4.75 17.77
N TRP A 84 4.20 5.62 18.77
CA TRP A 84 5.48 6.08 19.30
C TRP A 84 6.25 5.02 20.08
N ASP A 85 5.58 3.95 20.54
CA ASP A 85 6.27 2.85 21.22
C ASP A 85 7.08 1.99 20.22
N ASN A 86 6.64 1.97 18.95
CA ASN A 86 7.27 1.22 17.86
C ASN A 86 7.98 2.08 16.81
N SER A 87 7.91 3.42 16.91
CA SER A 87 8.54 4.36 15.97
C SER A 87 9.87 4.93 16.47
N SER A 88 10.67 5.52 15.57
CA SER A 88 11.92 6.18 15.95
C SER A 88 11.68 7.35 16.92
N LYS A 89 12.40 7.33 18.05
CA LYS A 89 12.35 8.38 19.07
C LYS A 89 12.92 9.70 18.58
N GLU A 90 13.80 9.67 17.58
CA GLU A 90 14.36 10.89 16.98
C GLU A 90 13.27 11.75 16.31
N MET A 91 12.19 11.09 15.88
CA MET A 91 11.07 11.76 15.21
C MET A 91 9.99 12.26 16.18
N HIS A 92 10.02 11.86 17.45
CA HIS A 92 9.00 12.19 18.46
C HIS A 92 8.83 13.70 18.67
N ASP A 93 9.94 14.45 18.64
CA ASP A 93 9.91 15.91 18.84
C ASP A 93 9.65 16.69 17.52
N LEU A 94 9.66 16.01 16.38
CA LEU A 94 9.57 16.61 15.05
C LEU A 94 8.23 16.38 14.36
N MET A 95 7.46 15.39 14.78
CA MET A 95 6.17 15.06 14.17
C MET A 95 5.03 15.20 15.17
N GLU A 96 3.86 15.45 14.63
CA GLU A 96 2.60 15.42 15.36
C GLU A 96 2.17 13.97 15.64
N GLU A 97 1.18 13.78 16.52
CA GLU A 97 0.59 12.45 16.81
C GLU A 97 0.01 11.76 15.57
N LYS A 98 -0.34 12.54 14.54
CA LYS A 98 -0.92 12.05 13.29
C LYS A 98 -0.18 12.61 12.10
N THR A 99 0.00 11.78 11.08
CA THR A 99 0.66 12.17 9.84
C THR A 99 -0.09 11.66 8.61
N VAL A 100 0.22 12.23 7.44
CA VAL A 100 -0.33 11.78 6.16
C VAL A 100 0.71 10.91 5.47
N VAL A 101 0.35 9.66 5.16
CA VAL A 101 1.21 8.70 4.48
C VAL A 101 0.60 8.36 3.11
N ASN A 102 1.37 8.46 2.03
CA ASN A 102 0.89 8.02 0.72
C ASN A 102 0.96 6.50 0.62
N PHE A 103 0.03 5.88 -0.11
CA PHE A 103 0.03 4.41 -0.24
C PHE A 103 1.30 3.85 -0.89
N LYS A 104 1.95 4.62 -1.76
CA LYS A 104 3.25 4.25 -2.35
C LYS A 104 4.41 4.23 -1.35
N ASP A 105 4.27 4.95 -0.23
CA ASP A 105 5.28 5.08 0.82
C ASP A 105 5.04 4.07 1.96
N ILE A 106 3.97 3.26 1.86
CA ILE A 106 3.72 2.14 2.78
C ILE A 106 4.70 1.01 2.44
N GLU A 107 5.55 0.69 3.40
CA GLU A 107 6.56 -0.36 3.25
C GLU A 107 5.96 -1.74 3.55
N GLY A 108 5.04 -1.84 4.51
CA GLY A 108 4.35 -3.09 4.83
C GLY A 108 3.20 -2.92 5.81
N PHE A 109 2.50 -4.02 6.07
CA PHE A 109 1.40 -4.13 7.03
C PHE A 109 1.84 -5.03 8.17
N LYS A 110 1.71 -4.57 9.42
CA LYS A 110 2.00 -5.35 10.63
C LYS A 110 0.75 -6.04 11.18
N TYR A 111 -0.39 -5.39 11.02
CA TYR A 111 -1.71 -5.95 11.31
C TYR A 111 -2.67 -5.45 10.23
N GLN A 112 -3.44 -6.36 9.65
CA GLN A 112 -4.54 -6.02 8.77
C GLN A 112 -5.83 -6.26 9.54
N ALA A 113 -6.71 -5.25 9.57
CA ALA A 113 -7.98 -5.34 10.29
C ALA A 113 -8.89 -6.46 9.75
N ASN A 114 -8.59 -6.97 8.55
CA ASN A 114 -9.27 -8.12 7.93
C ASN A 114 -8.68 -9.49 8.33
N GLU A 115 -7.71 -9.59 9.23
CA GLU A 115 -7.24 -10.86 9.83
C GLU A 115 -8.08 -11.28 11.06
N GLU A 116 -9.41 -11.17 10.97
CA GLU A 116 -10.31 -11.96 11.81
C GLU A 116 -10.92 -13.10 10.97
N GLU A 117 -10.75 -14.33 11.48
CA GLU A 117 -11.27 -15.63 11.03
C GLU A 117 -10.37 -16.49 10.11
N SER A 118 -9.28 -16.99 10.68
CA SER A 118 -8.99 -18.43 10.54
C SER A 118 -8.78 -19.05 11.93
N GLU A 119 -9.87 -19.54 12.51
CA GLU A 119 -9.86 -20.57 13.56
C GLU A 119 -9.16 -21.85 13.07
#